data_AF-A0A3A0E5R9-F1
#
_entry.id   AF-A0A3A0E5R9-F1
#
_cell.length_a   1.000
_cell.length_b   1.000
_cell.length_c   1.000
_cell.angle_alpha   90.00
_cell.angle_beta   90.00
_cell.angle_gamma   90.00
#
_symmetry.space_group_name_H-M   'P 1'
#
loop_
_entity.id
_entity.type
_entity.pdbx_description
1 polymer ?
#
loop_
_entity_poly.entity_id
_entity_poly.type
_entity_poly.pdbx_seq_one_letter_code
_entity_poly.pdbx_strand_id
1 'polypeptide(L)'
;MDSNIRHNPVSRERFALDGVGYEIAAAADEAGCLARWNCTLCGLGAQSKVKFPSSSAAMEWARNSARSHHDRLHAAQRPPA
;
A
#
# COMPACT_ATOMS: atom_id res chain seq x y z
N MET A 1 -25.60 -24.18 7.29
CA MET A 1 -24.25 -24.44 6.76
C MET A 1 -23.59 -23.09 6.58
N ASP A 2 -23.09 -22.56 7.69
CA ASP A 2 -22.48 -21.24 7.78
C ASP A 2 -21.14 -21.29 7.07
N SER A 3 -21.08 -20.69 5.88
CA SER A 3 -19.83 -20.48 5.15
C SER A 3 -18.96 -19.57 6.01
N ASN A 4 -18.08 -20.20 6.78
CA ASN A 4 -17.04 -19.58 7.59
C ASN A 4 -16.06 -18.87 6.64
N ILE A 5 -16.43 -17.67 6.17
CA ILE A 5 -15.52 -16.79 5.46
C ILE A 5 -14.47 -16.40 6.48
N ARG A 6 -13.33 -17.11 6.48
CA ARG A 6 -12.14 -16.69 7.19
C ARG A 6 -11.80 -15.30 6.66
N HIS A 7 -12.23 -14.26 7.38
CA HIS A 7 -11.79 -12.90 7.14
C HIS A 7 -10.30 -12.89 7.46
N ASN A 8 -9.51 -13.19 6.44
CA ASN A 8 -8.09 -12.96 6.46
C ASN A 8 -7.88 -11.50 6.90
N PRO A 9 -7.20 -11.22 8.03
CA PRO A 9 -7.12 -9.88 8.55
C PRO A 9 -6.36 -9.02 7.54
N VAL A 10 -7.08 -8.13 6.88
CA VAL A 10 -6.50 -7.15 5.96
C VAL A 10 -6.40 -5.83 6.70
N SER A 11 -5.19 -5.45 7.09
CA SER A 11 -4.92 -4.09 7.54
C SER A 11 -4.97 -3.17 6.33
N ARG A 12 -5.76 -2.09 6.41
CA ARG A 12 -5.88 -1.08 5.34
C ARG A 12 -5.70 0.31 5.93
N GLU A 13 -5.04 1.17 5.18
CA GLU A 13 -4.89 2.58 5.53
C GLU A 13 -4.96 3.43 4.27
N ARG A 14 -5.45 4.66 4.43
CA ARG A 14 -5.39 5.69 3.39
C ARG A 14 -4.57 6.86 3.92
N PHE A 15 -3.75 7.44 3.07
CA PHE A 15 -3.02 8.67 3.37
C PHE A 15 -2.83 9.50 2.10
N ALA A 16 -2.37 10.75 2.24
CA ALA A 16 -2.05 11.61 1.12
C ALA A 16 -0.64 12.18 1.23
N LEU A 17 0.03 12.37 0.09
CA LEU A 17 1.31 13.06 -0.06
C LEU A 17 1.12 14.20 -1.05
N ASP A 18 1.38 15.45 -0.63
CA ASP A 18 1.19 16.65 -1.45
C ASP A 18 -0.16 16.71 -2.19
N GLY A 19 -1.23 16.24 -1.53
CA GLY A 19 -2.58 16.17 -2.10
C GLY A 19 -2.87 14.94 -2.97
N VAL A 20 -1.87 14.10 -3.26
CA VAL A 20 -2.03 12.83 -3.96
C VAL A 20 -2.43 11.72 -2.98
N GLY A 21 -3.60 11.12 -3.19
CA GLY A 21 -4.14 10.05 -2.35
C GLY A 21 -3.54 8.68 -2.63
N TYR A 22 -3.32 7.92 -1.56
CA TYR A 22 -2.85 6.54 -1.59
C TYR A 22 -3.69 5.64 -0.70
N GLU A 23 -3.95 4.44 -1.18
CA GLU A 23 -4.53 3.35 -0.40
C GLU A 23 -3.49 2.25 -0.25
N ILE A 24 -3.20 1.84 0.97
CA ILE A 24 -2.27 0.74 1.25
C ILE A 24 -2.99 -0.38 1.99
N ALA A 25 -2.50 -1.60 1.81
CA ALA A 25 -2.99 -2.74 2.56
C ALA A 25 -1.91 -3.78 2.82
N ALA A 26 -2.04 -4.46 3.94
CA ALA A 26 -1.37 -5.73 4.21
C ALA A 26 -2.43 -6.82 4.34
N ALA A 27 -2.30 -7.87 3.55
CA ALA A 27 -3.14 -9.06 3.66
C ALA A 27 -2.29 -10.18 4.27
N ALA A 28 -2.71 -10.73 5.39
CA ALA A 28 -2.09 -11.93 5.95
C ALA A 28 -2.30 -13.14 5.02
N ASP A 29 -1.54 -14.19 5.21
CA ASP A 29 -1.64 -15.47 4.53
C ASP A 29 -0.90 -16.49 5.42
N GLU A 30 -1.04 -17.79 5.16
CA GLU A 30 -0.47 -18.85 6.00
C GLU A 30 1.05 -18.75 6.19
N ALA A 31 1.76 -18.06 5.28
CA ALA A 31 3.21 -17.91 5.29
C ALA A 31 3.71 -16.45 5.49
N GLY A 32 2.86 -15.53 5.94
CA GLY A 32 3.24 -14.13 6.21
C GLY A 32 2.26 -13.13 5.60
N CYS A 33 2.67 -11.87 5.44
CA CYS A 33 1.82 -10.79 4.94
C CYS A 33 2.28 -10.28 3.58
N LEU A 34 1.37 -10.14 2.62
CA LEU A 34 1.62 -9.45 1.36
C LEU A 34 1.22 -7.98 1.48
N ALA A 35 2.07 -7.10 0.96
CA ALA A 35 1.82 -5.67 0.96
C ALA A 35 1.32 -5.21 -0.41
N ARG A 36 0.44 -4.23 -0.44
CA ARG A 36 0.03 -3.55 -1.67
C ARG A 36 -0.22 -2.08 -1.44
N TRP A 37 -0.07 -1.29 -2.50
CA TRP A 37 -0.48 0.12 -2.52
C TRP A 37 -1.11 0.48 -3.87
N ASN A 38 -1.96 1.51 -3.87
CA ASN A 38 -2.60 2.08 -5.03
C ASN A 38 -2.61 3.61 -4.93
N CYS A 39 -2.24 4.30 -6.01
CA CYS A 39 -2.35 5.75 -6.16
C CYS A 39 -3.71 6.10 -6.75
N THR A 40 -4.48 6.94 -6.06
CA THR A 40 -5.83 7.30 -6.52
C THR A 40 -5.83 8.31 -7.67
N LEU A 41 -4.70 8.99 -7.90
CA LEU A 41 -4.57 9.99 -8.97
C LEU A 41 -4.27 9.35 -10.32
N CYS A 42 -3.26 8.48 -10.40
CA CYS A 42 -2.84 7.84 -11.65
C CYS A 42 -3.39 6.42 -11.84
N GLY A 43 -4.05 5.84 -10.82
CA GLY A 43 -4.60 4.48 -10.87
C GLY A 43 -3.55 3.37 -10.86
N LEU A 44 -2.27 3.71 -10.65
CA LEU A 44 -1.17 2.75 -10.57
C LEU A 44 -1.03 2.19 -9.16
N GLY A 45 -0.60 0.93 -9.07
CA GLY A 45 -0.33 0.28 -7.80
C GLY A 45 0.71 -0.81 -7.94
N ALA A 46 1.23 -1.27 -6.80
CA ALA A 46 2.13 -2.40 -6.75
C ALA A 46 1.78 -3.34 -5.60
N GLN A 47 2.17 -4.60 -5.76
CA GLN A 47 2.11 -5.62 -4.73
C GLN A 47 3.53 -6.15 -4.48
N SER A 48 3.85 -6.45 -3.23
CA SER A 48 5.12 -7.07 -2.90
C SER A 48 5.21 -8.48 -3.50
N LYS A 49 6.38 -8.82 -4.06
CA LYS A 49 6.67 -10.18 -4.53
C LYS A 49 7.13 -11.11 -3.40
N VAL A 50 7.52 -10.53 -2.28
CA VAL A 50 7.94 -11.24 -1.06
C VAL A 50 6.88 -11.08 0.03
N LYS A 51 6.81 -12.08 0.90
CA LYS A 51 5.98 -12.04 2.12
C LYS A 51 6.77 -11.41 3.25
N PHE A 52 6.12 -10.58 4.05
CA PHE A 52 6.68 -9.96 5.25
C PHE A 52 6.31 -10.77 6.49
N PRO A 53 7.13 -10.75 7.54
CA PRO A 53 6.85 -11.50 8.77
C PRO A 53 5.65 -10.96 9.56
N SER A 54 5.20 -9.72 9.27
CA SER A 54 4.08 -9.10 9.96
C SER A 54 3.35 -8.10 9.06
N SER A 55 2.09 -7.80 9.42
CA SER A 55 1.31 -6.76 8.73
C SER A 55 1.95 -5.39 8.86
N SER A 56 2.60 -5.07 9.98
CA SER A 56 3.31 -3.80 10.17
C SER A 56 4.46 -3.63 9.18
N ALA A 57 5.29 -4.66 9.02
CA ALA A 57 6.39 -4.63 8.04
C ALA A 57 5.87 -4.53 6.60
N ALA A 58 4.76 -5.22 6.29
CA ALA A 58 4.09 -5.08 5.00
C ALA A 58 3.55 -3.65 4.76
N MET A 59 2.90 -3.05 5.76
CA MET A 59 2.38 -1.68 5.67
C MET A 59 3.51 -0.66 5.53
N GLU A 60 4.62 -0.83 6.25
CA GLU A 60 5.80 0.01 6.12
C GLU A 60 6.38 -0.05 4.71
N TRP A 61 6.54 -1.25 4.14
CA TRP A 61 6.96 -1.40 2.76
C TRP A 61 5.98 -0.73 1.79
N ALA A 62 4.67 -0.88 2.00
CA ALA A 62 3.66 -0.26 1.14
C ALA A 62 3.74 1.27 1.20
N ARG A 63 3.92 1.87 2.39
CA ARG A 63 4.12 3.32 2.56
C ARG A 63 5.39 3.79 1.84
N ASN A 64 6.51 3.09 2.03
CA ASN A 64 7.79 3.48 1.44
C ASN A 64 7.78 3.34 -0.09
N SER A 65 7.14 2.28 -0.61
CA SER A 65 6.99 2.07 -2.04
C SER A 65 6.06 3.11 -2.68
N ALA A 66 4.92 3.44 -2.04
CA ALA A 66 4.03 4.52 -2.47
C ALA A 66 4.72 5.89 -2.46
N ARG A 67 5.55 6.18 -1.45
CA ARG A 67 6.36 7.40 -1.39
C ARG A 67 7.39 7.46 -2.51
N SER A 68 8.09 6.37 -2.79
CA SER A 68 9.02 6.32 -3.92
C SER A 68 8.32 6.57 -5.26
N HIS A 69 7.09 6.06 -5.44
CA HIS A 69 6.27 6.37 -6.60
C HIS A 69 5.90 7.86 -6.66
N HIS A 70 5.43 8.42 -5.55
CA HIS A 70 5.13 9.85 -5.43
C HIS A 70 6.34 10.71 -5.84
N ASP A 71 7.51 10.43 -5.30
CA ASP A 71 8.70 11.24 -5.54
C ASP A 71 9.15 11.20 -7.00
N ARG A 72 8.93 10.07 -7.68
CA ARG A 72 9.28 9.90 -9.10
C ARG A 72 8.29 10.54 -10.06
N LEU A 73 7.00 10.59 -9.72
CA LEU A 73 5.94 10.94 -10.69
C LEU A 73 5.11 12.16 -10.30
N HIS A 74 5.11 12.57 -9.04
CA HIS A 74 4.23 13.61 -8.51
C HIS A 74 4.98 14.75 -7.80
N ALA A 75 6.13 14.48 -7.17
CA ALA A 75 6.89 15.52 -6.45
C ALA A 75 7.48 16.62 -7.36
N ALA A 76 7.61 16.37 -8.67
CA ALA A 76 8.14 17.34 -9.64
C ALA A 76 7.15 18.47 -10.02
N GLN A 77 5.93 18.49 -9.47
CA GLN A 77 4.91 19.49 -9.84
C GLN A 77 4.94 20.79 -9.03
N ARG A 78 5.99 21.07 -8.23
CA ARG A 78 6.20 22.41 -7.68
C ARG A 78 7.01 23.25 -8.69
N PRO A 79 6.41 24.22 -9.40
CA PRO A 79 7.22 25.19 -10.13
C PRO A 79 8.11 25.95 -9.15
N PRO A 80 9.34 26.32 -9.53
CA PRO A 80 10.11 27.28 -8.75
C PRO A 80 9.33 28.59 -8.66
N ALA A 81 9.29 29.16 -7.45
CA ALA A 81 8.74 30.49 -7.19
C ALA A 81 9.60 31.58 -7.84
#